data_AF-A0A0W0F6S5-F1
#
_entry.id   AF-A0A0W0F6S5-F1
#
_cell.length_a   1.000
_cell.length_b   1.000
_cell.length_c   1.000
_cell.angle_alpha   90.00
_cell.angle_beta   90.00
_cell.angle_gamma   90.00
#
_symmetry.space_group_name_H-M   'P 1'
#
loop_
_entity.id
_entity.type
_entity.pdbx_description
1 polymer ?
#
loop_
_entity_poly.entity_id
_entity_poly.type
_entity_poly.pdbx_seq_one_letter_code
_entity_poly.pdbx_strand_id
1 'polypeptide(L)'
;MQHSLNSISWSLIHLAEWGRVQQRPQSKEELFNLRHAQARNVIEHIFGVIKWQWRILVLPPEFSMKIQAQIPAALAALHNFILEHNDNFLQELWADKDAVDPAPGHHIDAEGPRECHPHGELASHHVSEEEYEEALHKQDNIAQAIWEQYQEVLQA
;
A
#
# COMPACT_ATOMS: atom_id res chain seq x y z
N MET A 1 1.60 12.17 21.88
CA MET A 1 1.22 12.30 20.45
C MET A 1 2.43 12.55 19.51
N GLN A 2 3.68 12.42 19.97
CA GLN A 2 4.90 12.55 19.14
C GLN A 2 5.51 11.19 18.72
N HIS A 3 5.01 10.07 19.25
CA HIS A 3 5.65 8.76 19.10
C HIS A 3 5.24 7.98 17.83
N SER A 4 4.05 8.22 17.25
CA SER A 4 3.62 7.47 16.05
C SER A 4 4.15 8.05 14.72
N LEU A 5 4.40 9.37 14.67
CA LEU A 5 4.99 10.03 13.50
C LEU A 5 6.47 9.67 13.31
N ASN A 6 7.16 9.32 14.39
CA ASN A 6 8.53 8.82 14.31
C ASN A 6 8.56 7.42 13.68
N SER A 7 7.65 6.51 14.04
CA SER A 7 7.61 5.13 13.53
C SER A 7 7.43 5.03 12.00
N ILE A 8 6.62 5.93 11.43
CA ILE A 8 6.38 5.99 9.97
C ILE A 8 7.56 6.68 9.24
N SER A 9 8.21 7.65 9.90
CA SER A 9 9.42 8.30 9.35
C SER A 9 10.64 7.35 9.36
N TRP A 10 10.78 6.51 10.40
CA TRP A 10 11.87 5.53 10.51
C TRP A 10 11.81 4.43 9.44
N SER A 11 10.61 4.03 9.01
CA SER A 11 10.42 3.00 7.97
C SER A 11 10.72 3.50 6.56
N LEU A 12 10.49 4.80 6.28
CA LEU A 12 10.80 5.41 4.99
C LEU A 12 12.29 5.77 4.83
N ILE A 13 12.95 6.24 5.90
CA ILE A 13 14.39 6.57 5.86
C ILE A 13 15.24 5.32 5.59
N HIS A 14 14.87 4.17 6.14
CA HIS A 14 15.64 2.93 5.96
C HIS A 14 15.53 2.32 4.55
N LEU A 15 14.40 2.45 3.84
CA LEU A 15 14.24 1.83 2.51
C LEU A 15 15.27 2.34 1.46
N ALA A 16 15.67 3.61 1.58
CA ALA A 16 16.73 4.20 0.75
C ALA A 16 18.15 3.67 1.08
N GLU A 17 18.36 3.17 2.30
CA GLU A 17 19.63 2.55 2.74
C GLU A 17 19.73 1.09 2.29
N TRP A 18 18.63 0.33 2.34
CA TRP A 18 18.60 -1.09 1.90
C TRP A 18 18.77 -1.27 0.38
N GLY A 19 18.34 -0.31 -0.43
CA GLY A 19 18.60 -0.32 -1.88
C GLY A 19 20.07 -0.08 -2.25
N ARG A 20 20.85 0.51 -1.34
CA ARG A 20 22.27 0.86 -1.56
C ARG A 20 23.24 -0.14 -0.95
N VAL A 21 22.80 -0.94 0.01
CA VAL A 21 23.64 -1.92 0.68
C VAL A 21 22.90 -3.25 0.72
N GLN A 22 23.44 -4.27 0.06
CA GLN A 22 22.98 -5.67 0.16
C GLN A 22 23.24 -6.23 1.57
N GLN A 23 22.78 -5.56 2.61
CA GLN A 23 22.90 -6.04 3.97
C GLN A 23 21.83 -7.11 4.18
N ARG A 24 22.27 -8.27 4.64
CA ARG A 24 21.36 -9.32 5.09
C ARG A 24 20.66 -8.82 6.35
N PRO A 25 19.32 -8.97 6.47
CA PRO A 25 18.62 -8.67 7.72
C PRO A 25 19.27 -9.38 8.90
N GLN A 26 19.52 -8.64 9.97
CA GLN A 26 20.20 -9.11 11.19
C GLN A 26 19.21 -9.49 12.29
N SER A 27 17.95 -9.08 12.18
CA SER A 27 16.89 -9.40 13.14
C SER A 27 15.55 -9.78 12.47
N LYS A 28 14.66 -10.40 13.24
CA LYS A 28 13.30 -10.74 12.78
C LYS A 28 12.49 -9.49 12.43
N GLU A 29 12.68 -8.41 13.17
CA GLU A 29 12.02 -7.12 12.96
C GLU A 29 12.50 -6.46 11.67
N GLU A 30 13.81 -6.46 11.40
CA GLU A 30 14.38 -5.94 10.15
C GLU A 30 13.86 -6.71 8.94
N LEU A 31 13.84 -8.04 9.02
CA LEU A 31 13.34 -8.89 7.94
C LEU A 31 11.84 -8.68 7.72
N PHE A 32 11.05 -8.61 8.79
CA PHE A 32 9.62 -8.29 8.71
C PHE A 32 9.41 -6.94 8.04
N ASN A 33 10.08 -5.89 8.50
CA ASN A 33 9.95 -4.55 7.96
C ASN A 33 10.35 -4.47 6.49
N LEU A 34 11.43 -5.16 6.10
CA LEU A 34 11.86 -5.24 4.71
C LEU A 34 10.80 -5.91 3.82
N ARG A 35 10.31 -7.08 4.23
CA ARG A 35 9.26 -7.82 3.49
C ARG A 35 7.96 -7.04 3.44
N HIS A 36 7.58 -6.39 4.54
CA HIS A 36 6.40 -5.54 4.63
C HIS A 36 6.52 -4.34 3.68
N ALA A 37 7.66 -3.64 3.67
CA ALA A 37 7.91 -2.52 2.77
C ALA A 37 7.92 -2.97 1.30
N GLN A 38 8.50 -4.12 0.98
CA GLN A 38 8.45 -4.70 -0.37
C GLN A 38 7.01 -5.01 -0.80
N ALA A 39 6.23 -5.67 0.05
CA ALA A 39 4.83 -5.97 -0.24
C ALA A 39 4.00 -4.69 -0.40
N ARG A 40 4.21 -3.71 0.48
CA ARG A 40 3.56 -2.40 0.39
C ARG A 40 3.89 -1.69 -0.92
N ASN A 41 5.15 -1.67 -1.33
CA ASN A 41 5.56 -1.07 -2.59
C ASN A 41 4.87 -1.73 -3.80
N VAL A 42 4.77 -3.06 -3.82
CA VAL A 42 4.03 -3.79 -4.87
C VAL A 42 2.56 -3.38 -4.89
N ILE A 43 1.91 -3.32 -3.73
CA ILE A 43 0.50 -2.92 -3.60
C ILE A 43 0.30 -1.47 -4.06
N GLU A 44 1.15 -0.55 -3.59
CA GLU A 44 1.10 0.86 -3.97
C GLU A 44 1.31 1.04 -5.48
N HIS A 45 2.24 0.29 -6.07
CA HIS A 45 2.46 0.30 -7.51
C HIS A 45 1.22 -0.17 -8.28
N ILE A 46 0.58 -1.27 -7.85
CA ILE A 46 -0.67 -1.74 -8.46
C ILE A 46 -1.76 -0.66 -8.41
N PHE A 47 -1.94 0.00 -7.26
CA PHE A 47 -2.91 1.10 -7.16
C PHE A 47 -2.51 2.30 -8.02
N GLY A 48 -1.22 2.60 -8.16
CA GLY A 48 -0.71 3.63 -9.07
C GLY A 48 -1.10 3.34 -10.53
N VAL A 49 -0.85 2.12 -11.01
CA VAL A 49 -1.21 1.68 -12.36
C VAL A 49 -2.72 1.78 -12.60
N ILE A 50 -3.53 1.30 -11.64
CA ILE A 50 -4.98 1.34 -11.75
C ILE A 50 -5.48 2.81 -11.75
N LYS A 51 -4.90 3.70 -10.93
CA LYS A 51 -5.26 5.13 -10.92
C LYS A 51 -4.86 5.85 -12.21
N TRP A 52 -3.69 5.53 -12.76
CA TRP A 52 -3.23 6.04 -14.05
C TRP A 52 -4.19 5.63 -15.17
N GLN A 53 -4.54 4.35 -15.22
CA GLN A 53 -5.45 3.81 -16.24
C GLN A 53 -6.88 4.34 -16.08
N TRP A 54 -7.34 4.52 -14.85
CA TRP A 54 -8.72 4.87 -14.52
C TRP A 54 -8.80 6.16 -13.71
N ARG A 55 -8.81 7.31 -14.41
CA ARG A 55 -8.95 8.65 -13.79
C ARG A 55 -10.21 8.81 -12.91
N ILE A 56 -11.22 7.95 -13.08
CA ILE A 56 -12.41 7.88 -12.21
C ILE A 56 -12.07 7.59 -10.75
N LEU A 57 -10.90 7.00 -10.47
CA LEU A 57 -10.39 6.76 -9.12
C LEU A 57 -9.61 7.95 -8.53
N VAL A 58 -9.27 8.94 -9.36
CA VAL A 58 -8.52 10.14 -8.96
C VAL A 58 -9.47 11.27 -8.60
N LEU A 59 -10.64 11.34 -9.24
CA LEU A 59 -11.67 12.32 -8.94
C LEU A 59 -12.68 11.75 -7.93
N PRO A 60 -13.16 12.56 -6.97
CA PRO A 60 -14.22 12.12 -6.06
C PRO A 60 -15.48 11.82 -6.89
N PRO A 61 -15.93 10.56 -6.95
CA PRO A 61 -17.11 10.23 -7.73
C PRO A 61 -18.35 10.85 -7.08
N GLU A 62 -19.14 11.61 -7.83
CA GLU A 62 -20.49 12.05 -7.43
C GLU A 62 -21.52 10.90 -7.46
N PHE A 63 -21.07 9.66 -7.18
CA PHE A 63 -21.89 8.47 -7.16
C PHE A 63 -22.29 8.11 -5.74
N SER A 64 -23.46 7.48 -5.57
CA SER A 64 -23.85 6.92 -4.28
C SER A 64 -22.85 5.86 -3.81
N MET A 65 -22.74 5.66 -2.49
CA MET A 65 -21.84 4.65 -1.89
C MET A 65 -22.03 3.24 -2.48
N LYS A 66 -23.28 2.89 -2.81
CA LYS A 66 -23.60 1.62 -3.48
C LYS A 66 -22.90 1.46 -4.83
N ILE A 67 -22.83 2.53 -5.61
CA ILE A 67 -22.15 2.54 -6.91
C ILE A 67 -20.64 2.59 -6.69
N GLN A 68 -20.15 3.43 -5.77
CA GLN A 68 -18.73 3.51 -5.45
C GLN A 68 -18.14 2.15 -5.05
N ALA A 69 -18.87 1.35 -4.26
CA ALA A 69 -18.46 0.00 -3.87
C ALA A 69 -18.33 -0.99 -5.04
N GLN A 70 -19.02 -0.74 -6.16
CA GLN A 70 -18.97 -1.59 -7.35
C GLN A 70 -17.83 -1.21 -8.31
N ILE A 71 -17.34 0.03 -8.25
CA ILE A 71 -16.31 0.56 -9.16
C ILE A 71 -15.03 -0.29 -9.10
N PRO A 72 -14.44 -0.62 -7.92
CA PRO A 72 -13.20 -1.41 -7.89
C PRO A 72 -13.30 -2.76 -8.59
N ALA A 73 -14.42 -3.48 -8.39
CA ALA A 73 -14.63 -4.78 -9.01
C ALA A 73 -14.80 -4.67 -10.54
N ALA A 74 -15.54 -3.66 -11.02
CA ALA A 74 -15.71 -3.42 -12.45
C ALA A 74 -14.39 -3.04 -13.13
N LEU A 75 -13.58 -2.19 -12.49
CA LEU A 75 -12.27 -1.80 -13.00
C LEU A 75 -11.28 -2.97 -13.01
N ALA A 76 -11.31 -3.83 -11.99
CA ALA A 76 -10.48 -5.04 -11.96
C ALA A 76 -10.84 -6.01 -13.11
N ALA A 77 -12.14 -6.20 -13.39
CA ALA A 77 -12.57 -7.03 -14.51
C ALA A 77 -12.12 -6.45 -15.87
N LEU A 78 -12.25 -5.13 -16.06
CA LEU A 78 -11.79 -4.44 -17.27
C LEU A 78 -10.26 -4.51 -17.41
N HIS A 79 -9.53 -4.32 -16.31
CA HIS A 79 -8.07 -4.42 -16.29
C HIS A 79 -7.60 -5.81 -16.70
N ASN A 80 -8.22 -6.87 -16.15
CA ASN A 80 -7.92 -8.25 -16.53
C ASN A 80 -8.21 -8.51 -18.02
N PHE A 81 -9.33 -8.02 -18.53
CA PHE A 81 -9.68 -8.17 -19.95
C PHE A 81 -8.65 -7.48 -20.85
N ILE A 82 -8.20 -6.27 -20.50
CA ILE A 82 -7.18 -5.53 -21.25
C ILE A 82 -5.84 -6.26 -21.20
N LEU A 83 -5.44 -6.76 -20.03
CA LEU A 83 -4.20 -7.55 -19.88
C LEU A 83 -4.21 -8.82 -20.73
N GLU A 84 -5.36 -9.48 -20.85
CA GLU A 84 -5.48 -10.71 -21.64
C GLU A 84 -5.41 -10.46 -23.16
N HIS A 85 -5.79 -9.26 -23.62
CA HIS A 85 -5.92 -8.94 -25.06
C HIS A 85 -4.91 -7.91 -25.56
N ASN A 86 -4.05 -7.36 -24.69
CA ASN A 86 -3.00 -6.41 -25.06
C ASN A 86 -1.63 -6.89 -24.56
N ASP A 87 -0.92 -7.61 -25.43
CA ASP A 87 0.43 -8.12 -25.19
C ASP A 87 1.46 -7.00 -24.89
N ASN A 88 1.18 -5.77 -25.34
CA ASN A 88 2.07 -4.62 -25.18
C ASN A 88 1.72 -3.76 -23.96
N PHE A 89 0.66 -4.08 -23.20
CA PHE A 89 0.16 -3.23 -22.12
C PHE A 89 1.25 -2.86 -21.10
N LEU A 90 2.04 -3.84 -20.66
CA LEU A 90 3.13 -3.60 -19.70
C LEU A 90 4.24 -2.73 -20.30
N GLN A 91 4.51 -2.87 -21.59
CA GLN A 91 5.52 -2.08 -22.27
C GLN A 91 5.08 -0.63 -22.46
N GLU A 92 3.80 -0.40 -22.78
CA GLU A 92 3.20 0.93 -22.86
C GLU A 92 3.18 1.61 -21.48
N LEU A 93 2.79 0.88 -20.44
CA LEU A 93 2.79 1.34 -19.05
C LEU A 93 4.19 1.75 -18.58
N TRP A 94 5.23 0.96 -18.88
CA TRP A 94 6.60 1.29 -18.49
C TRP A 94 7.23 2.39 -19.36
N ALA A 95 6.73 2.60 -20.58
CA ALA A 95 7.16 3.68 -21.46
C ALA A 95 6.54 5.03 -21.09
N ASP A 96 5.38 5.03 -20.44
CA ASP A 96 4.73 6.24 -19.93
C ASP A 96 5.41 6.71 -18.63
N LYS A 97 6.08 7.87 -18.72
CA LYS A 97 6.79 8.49 -17.60
C LYS A 97 5.85 9.15 -16.59
N ASP A 98 4.60 9.36 -16.96
CA ASP A 98 3.55 9.93 -16.12
C ASP A 98 2.71 8.82 -15.44
N ALA A 99 2.98 7.54 -15.72
CA ALA A 99 2.30 6.39 -15.11
C ALA A 99 2.70 6.10 -13.66
N VAL A 100 3.85 6.63 -13.23
CA VAL A 100 4.28 6.56 -11.83
C VAL A 100 3.70 7.77 -11.11
N ASP A 101 2.77 7.53 -10.18
CA ASP A 101 2.29 8.57 -9.26
C ASP A 101 3.51 9.21 -8.57
N PRO A 102 3.82 10.49 -8.85
CA PRO A 102 5.01 11.14 -8.28
C PRO A 102 4.86 11.39 -6.78
N ALA A 103 3.66 11.24 -6.22
CA ALA A 103 3.38 11.38 -4.80
C ALA A 103 2.46 10.25 -4.29
N PRO A 104 2.97 8.99 -4.26
CA PRO A 104 2.19 7.84 -3.79
C PRO A 104 1.72 8.10 -2.36
N GLY A 105 0.39 8.06 -2.14
CA GLY A 105 -0.20 8.30 -0.83
C GLY A 105 -0.46 9.77 -0.47
N HIS A 106 -0.24 10.72 -1.39
CA HIS A 106 -0.69 12.09 -1.20
C HIS A 106 -2.22 12.16 -1.33
N HIS A 107 -2.90 12.44 -0.23
CA HIS A 107 -4.32 12.73 -0.23
C HIS A 107 -4.54 14.10 -0.87
N ILE A 108 -5.28 14.14 -1.98
CA ILE A 108 -5.73 15.42 -2.57
C ILE A 108 -6.78 15.98 -1.60
N ASP A 109 -6.39 16.96 -0.81
CA ASP A 109 -7.33 17.69 0.02
C ASP A 109 -8.27 18.46 -0.93
N ALA A 110 -9.49 17.97 -1.09
CA ALA A 110 -10.50 18.68 -1.87
C ALA A 110 -10.79 20.02 -1.18
N GLU A 111 -10.11 21.08 -1.62
CA GLU A 111 -10.35 22.47 -1.22
C GLU A 111 -11.61 22.99 -1.92
N GLY A 112 -12.76 22.72 -1.31
CA GLY A 112 -14.06 23.29 -1.67
C GLY A 112 -14.98 23.30 -0.44
N PRO A 113 -15.98 24.20 -0.32
CA PRO A 113 -16.83 24.27 0.87
C PRO A 113 -17.58 22.96 1.11
N ARG A 114 -17.19 22.25 2.18
CA ARG A 114 -17.69 20.91 2.54
C ARG A 114 -18.97 20.99 3.37
N GLU A 115 -20.13 20.99 2.72
CA GLU A 115 -21.39 20.55 3.35
C GLU A 115 -21.82 19.23 2.74
N CYS A 116 -21.18 18.15 3.21
CA CYS A 116 -21.61 16.75 3.20
C CYS A 116 -20.37 15.96 3.62
N HIS A 117 -20.41 15.31 4.78
CA HIS A 117 -19.35 14.42 5.25
C HIS A 117 -18.99 13.42 4.13
N PRO A 118 -17.85 13.57 3.43
CA PRO A 118 -17.55 12.77 2.24
C PRO A 118 -16.73 11.52 2.58
N HIS A 119 -16.60 11.19 3.86
CA HIS A 119 -15.90 10.00 4.32
C HIS A 119 -16.90 9.18 5.11
N GLY A 120 -17.20 7.97 4.62
CA GLY A 120 -17.99 7.00 5.38
C GLY A 120 -17.39 6.81 6.78
N GLU A 121 -18.26 6.59 7.75
CA GLU A 121 -17.95 6.36 9.17
C GLU A 121 -17.22 5.02 9.40
N LEU A 122 -16.11 4.77 8.72
CA LEU A 122 -15.39 3.49 8.79
C LEU A 122 -14.39 3.42 9.95
N ALA A 123 -14.08 4.53 10.62
CA ALA A 123 -13.09 4.57 11.70
C ALA A 123 -13.43 5.61 12.78
N SER A 124 -14.65 5.62 13.29
CA SER A 124 -15.02 6.47 14.44
C SER A 124 -14.65 5.85 15.80
N HIS A 125 -14.24 4.58 15.84
CA HIS A 125 -13.84 3.91 17.08
C HIS A 125 -12.34 4.05 17.33
N HIS A 126 -11.99 4.57 18.50
CA HIS A 126 -10.62 4.58 19.02
C HIS A 126 -10.17 3.12 19.18
N VAL A 127 -9.07 2.72 18.54
CA VAL A 127 -8.49 1.38 18.72
C VAL A 127 -8.21 1.21 20.21
N SER A 128 -8.79 0.17 20.80
CA SER A 128 -8.58 -0.15 22.22
C SER A 128 -7.15 -0.64 22.46
N GLU A 129 -6.67 -0.50 23.69
CA GLU A 129 -5.34 -0.99 24.07
C GLU A 129 -5.24 -2.50 23.88
N GLU A 130 -6.32 -3.23 24.15
CA GLU A 130 -6.43 -4.68 23.94
C GLU A 130 -6.27 -5.06 22.44
N GLU A 131 -6.96 -4.36 21.53
CA GLU A 131 -6.82 -4.60 20.09
C GLU A 131 -5.41 -4.30 19.58
N TYR A 132 -4.76 -3.28 20.14
CA TYR A 132 -3.39 -2.92 19.79
C TYR A 132 -2.41 -4.01 20.24
N GLU A 133 -2.55 -4.50 21.47
CA GLU A 133 -1.73 -5.60 21.99
C GLU A 133 -1.92 -6.89 21.18
N GLU A 134 -3.16 -7.22 20.82
CA GLU A 134 -3.43 -8.35 19.93
C GLU A 134 -2.77 -8.21 18.56
N ALA A 135 -2.82 -7.01 17.98
CA ALA A 135 -2.21 -6.73 16.68
C ALA A 135 -0.68 -6.84 16.74
N LEU A 136 -0.06 -6.32 17.81
CA LEU A 136 1.37 -6.47 18.07
C LEU A 136 1.76 -7.95 18.23
N HIS A 137 0.98 -8.72 18.99
CA HIS A 137 1.24 -10.14 19.15
C HIS A 137 1.14 -10.90 17.82
N LYS A 138 0.16 -10.58 16.98
CA LYS A 138 0.04 -11.14 15.61
C LYS A 138 1.25 -10.76 14.75
N GLN A 139 1.69 -9.50 14.81
CA GLN A 139 2.87 -9.03 14.08
C GLN A 139 4.14 -9.79 14.51
N ASP A 140 4.36 -9.95 15.81
CA ASP A 140 5.55 -10.63 16.34
C ASP A 140 5.58 -12.11 15.92
N ASN A 141 4.43 -12.79 15.96
CA ASN A 141 4.32 -14.18 15.48
C ASN A 141 4.68 -14.31 14.00
N ILE A 142 4.24 -13.37 13.16
CA ILE A 142 4.59 -13.34 11.73
C ILE A 142 6.09 -13.08 11.56
N ALA A 143 6.65 -12.12 12.29
CA ALA A 143 8.06 -11.80 12.23
C ALA A 143 8.93 -13.01 12.61
N GLN A 144 8.54 -13.71 13.68
CA GLN A 144 9.20 -14.92 14.15
C GLN A 144 9.15 -16.04 13.10
N ALA A 145 7.98 -16.33 12.53
CA ALA A 145 7.83 -17.37 11.51
C ALA A 145 8.65 -17.08 10.24
N ILE A 146 8.64 -15.83 9.77
CA ILE A 146 9.44 -15.39 8.61
C ILE A 146 10.94 -15.53 8.92
N TRP A 147 11.36 -15.22 10.16
CA TRP A 147 12.74 -15.34 10.58
C TRP A 147 13.24 -16.78 10.62
N GLU A 148 12.45 -17.69 11.19
CA GLU A 148 12.78 -19.13 11.24
C GLU A 148 12.99 -19.70 9.84
N GLN A 149 12.06 -19.45 8.92
CA GLN A 149 12.20 -19.85 7.52
C GLN A 149 13.43 -19.24 6.85
N TYR A 150 13.77 -17.98 7.17
CA TYR A 150 14.94 -17.33 6.62
C TYR A 150 16.26 -17.94 7.13
N GLN A 151 16.30 -18.37 8.40
CA GLN A 151 17.46 -19.07 8.95
C GLN A 151 17.68 -20.43 8.27
N GLU A 152 16.62 -21.17 7.94
CA GLU A 152 16.72 -22.43 7.18
C GLU A 152 17.36 -22.19 5.80
N VAL A 153 16.94 -21.13 5.09
CA VAL A 153 17.49 -20.76 3.78
C VAL A 153 18.96 -20.36 3.87
N LEU A 154 19.41 -19.76 4.97
CA LEU A 154 20.82 -19.41 5.17
C LEU A 154 21.71 -20.62 5.51
N GLN A 155 21.11 -21.71 6.00
CA GLN A 155 21.81 -22.94 6.39
C GLN A 155 21.84 -24.01 5.28
N ALA A 156 21.00 -23.86 4.24
CA ALA A 156 20.93 -24.71 3.05
C ALA A 156 21.97 -24.32 1.99
#